data_AF-A0A7U7L9Z4-F1
#
_entry.id   AF-A0A7U7L9Z4-F1
#
_cell.length_a   1.000
_cell.length_b   1.000
_cell.length_c   1.000
_cell.angle_alpha   90.00
_cell.angle_beta   90.00
_cell.angle_gamma   90.00
#
_symmetry.space_group_name_H-M   'P 1'
#
loop_
_entity.id
_entity.type
_entity.pdbx_description
1 polymer ?
#
loop_
_entity_poly.entity_id
_entity_poly.type
_entity_poly.pdbx_seq_one_letter_code
_entity_poly.pdbx_strand_id
1 'polypeptide(L)'
;RPDLSSRYSTLLFDEAQDANPVTSAIVLSQRCRVVLVGDRHQQIYRFRGADNAMDAPQLEHADRLWLTNSFRFGPEVANVANRLLALKGETHKVTGKGPQDRVVDMLPRTCGHRAVLHRTVCGVISTALNYSLAGKKVYWVGGMESYRVEELLDLYWLSVDLPERMEKNTLTQDYRDYAEYCQVAEETGDPEMK
;
A
#
# COMPACT_ATOMS: atom_id res chain seq x y z
N ARG A 1 4.65 -6.68 -31.32
CA ARG A 1 5.38 -6.53 -30.04
C ARG A 1 6.28 -5.31 -30.18
N PRO A 2 6.24 -4.34 -29.25
CA PRO A 2 7.10 -3.17 -29.32
C PRO A 2 8.57 -3.58 -29.19
N ASP A 3 9.44 -2.94 -29.97
CA ASP A 3 10.90 -3.14 -29.92
C ASP A 3 11.59 -1.85 -29.47
N LEU A 4 11.85 -1.79 -28.16
CA LEU A 4 12.57 -0.70 -27.51
C LEU A 4 14.08 -0.78 -27.76
N SER A 5 14.61 -1.93 -28.19
CA SER A 5 16.05 -2.12 -28.40
C SER A 5 16.59 -1.31 -29.58
N SER A 6 15.71 -0.89 -30.49
CA SER A 6 16.02 0.04 -31.59
C SER A 6 16.49 1.43 -31.11
N ARG A 7 16.07 1.84 -29.90
CA ARG A 7 16.35 3.17 -29.34
C ARG A 7 17.15 3.11 -28.04
N TYR A 8 17.01 2.03 -27.27
CA TYR A 8 17.60 1.89 -25.94
C TYR A 8 18.52 0.69 -25.88
N SER A 9 19.74 0.89 -25.38
CA SER A 9 20.69 -0.20 -25.11
C SER A 9 20.48 -0.84 -23.73
N THR A 10 19.81 -0.14 -22.81
CA THR A 10 19.50 -0.64 -21.46
C THR A 10 18.14 -0.11 -21.01
N LEU A 11 17.36 -0.97 -20.36
CA LEU A 11 16.12 -0.63 -19.66
C LEU A 11 16.32 -0.81 -18.16
N LEU A 12 15.96 0.22 -17.39
CA LEU A 12 15.91 0.19 -15.94
C LEU A 12 14.45 0.14 -15.53
N PHE A 13 14.06 -0.91 -14.83
CA PHE A 13 12.68 -1.11 -14.41
C PHE A 13 12.61 -1.18 -12.89
N ASP A 14 12.10 -0.11 -12.29
CA ASP A 14 11.94 0.05 -10.85
C ASP A 14 10.55 -0.45 -10.39
N GLU A 15 10.43 -0.77 -9.11
CA GLU A 15 9.21 -1.33 -8.48
C GLU A 15 8.66 -2.58 -9.21
N ALA A 16 9.58 -3.42 -9.72
CA ALA A 16 9.24 -4.56 -10.57
C ALA A 16 8.31 -5.59 -9.90
N GLN A 17 8.25 -5.62 -8.56
CA GLN A 17 7.35 -6.51 -7.82
C GLN A 17 5.86 -6.18 -8.04
N ASP A 18 5.51 -4.92 -8.33
CA ASP A 18 4.12 -4.47 -8.48
C ASP A 18 3.71 -4.30 -9.95
N ALA A 19 4.54 -4.79 -10.88
CA ALA A 19 4.27 -4.75 -12.30
C ALA A 19 3.04 -5.61 -12.68
N ASN A 20 2.21 -5.10 -13.60
CA ASN A 20 1.16 -5.93 -14.20
C ASN A 20 1.74 -6.83 -15.32
N PRO A 21 1.06 -7.94 -15.67
CA PRO A 21 1.56 -8.89 -16.67
C PRO A 21 1.88 -8.28 -18.03
N VAL A 22 1.14 -7.25 -18.45
CA VAL A 22 1.35 -6.60 -19.74
C VAL A 22 2.66 -5.82 -19.75
N THR A 23 2.90 -5.00 -18.72
CA THR A 23 4.15 -4.25 -18.56
C THR A 23 5.34 -5.20 -18.44
N SER A 24 5.23 -6.24 -17.63
CA SER A 24 6.27 -7.27 -17.48
C SER A 24 6.59 -7.95 -18.82
N ALA A 25 5.58 -8.35 -19.59
CA ALA A 25 5.78 -8.97 -20.90
C ALA A 25 6.45 -8.02 -21.91
N ILE A 26 6.12 -6.72 -21.87
CA ILE A 26 6.78 -5.72 -22.70
C ILE A 26 8.25 -5.63 -22.30
N VAL A 27 8.59 -5.43 -21.03
CA VAL A 27 9.97 -5.24 -20.57
C VAL A 27 10.83 -6.50 -20.77
N LEU A 28 10.33 -7.66 -20.39
CA LEU A 28 11.08 -8.93 -20.44
C LEU A 28 11.27 -9.47 -21.86
N SER A 29 10.53 -8.96 -22.85
CA SER A 29 10.70 -9.38 -24.26
C SER A 29 11.73 -8.55 -25.05
N GLN A 30 12.35 -7.55 -24.42
CA GLN A 30 13.28 -6.66 -25.08
C GLN A 30 14.65 -7.32 -25.27
N ARG A 31 15.29 -7.04 -26.41
CA ARG A 31 16.60 -7.63 -26.78
C ARG A 31 17.80 -6.87 -26.21
N CYS A 32 17.55 -5.72 -25.58
CA CYS A 32 18.57 -4.92 -24.92
C CYS A 32 18.78 -5.39 -23.48
N ARG A 33 19.80 -4.84 -22.80
CA ARG A 33 20.04 -5.15 -21.38
C ARG A 33 18.86 -4.69 -20.53
N VAL A 34 18.41 -5.52 -19.59
CA VAL A 34 17.34 -5.18 -18.65
C VAL A 34 17.89 -5.28 -17.23
N VAL A 35 17.66 -4.24 -16.42
CA VAL A 35 17.95 -4.22 -15.00
C VAL A 35 16.65 -4.02 -14.25
N LEU A 36 16.30 -4.98 -13.40
CA LEU A 36 15.11 -4.93 -12.57
C LEU A 36 15.51 -4.56 -11.14
N VAL A 37 14.77 -3.62 -10.55
CA VAL A 37 14.91 -3.21 -9.16
C VAL A 37 13.55 -3.36 -8.51
N GLY A 38 13.54 -3.91 -7.30
CA GLY A 38 12.31 -4.15 -6.55
C GLY A 38 12.55 -4.96 -5.28
N ASP A 39 11.49 -5.12 -4.50
CA ASP A 39 11.48 -5.92 -3.28
C ASP A 39 10.26 -6.84 -3.25
N ARG A 40 10.51 -8.16 -3.32
CA ARG A 40 9.49 -9.22 -3.27
C ARG A 40 8.61 -9.12 -2.03
N HIS A 41 9.15 -8.60 -0.92
CA HIS A 41 8.42 -8.49 0.34
C HIS A 41 7.50 -7.27 0.39
N GLN A 42 7.67 -6.30 -0.52
CA GLN A 42 6.87 -5.08 -0.63
C GLN A 42 5.74 -5.16 -1.68
N GLN A 43 5.51 -6.34 -2.26
CA GLN A 43 4.40 -6.55 -3.19
C GLN A 43 3.05 -6.49 -2.47
N ILE A 44 2.42 -5.32 -2.46
CA ILE A 44 1.15 -5.06 -1.79
C ILE A 44 -0.02 -4.86 -2.76
N TYR A 45 0.24 -4.75 -4.07
CA TYR A 45 -0.79 -4.53 -5.10
C TYR A 45 -1.32 -5.80 -5.79
N ARG A 46 -1.13 -6.99 -5.21
CA ARG A 46 -1.63 -8.26 -5.79
C ARG A 46 -3.12 -8.25 -6.13
N PHE A 47 -3.93 -7.55 -5.34
CA PHE A 47 -5.36 -7.39 -5.57
C PHE A 47 -5.71 -6.68 -6.88
N ARG A 48 -4.77 -5.93 -7.49
CA ARG A 48 -4.94 -5.27 -8.79
C ARG A 48 -4.46 -6.12 -9.98
N GLY A 49 -4.19 -7.41 -9.75
CA GLY A 49 -3.65 -8.31 -10.77
C GLY A 49 -2.17 -8.07 -11.06
N ALA A 50 -1.42 -7.45 -10.14
CA ALA A 50 0.03 -7.39 -10.22
C ALA A 50 0.62 -8.80 -10.06
N ASP A 51 1.53 -9.16 -10.97
CA ASP A 51 2.26 -10.42 -10.96
C ASP A 51 3.73 -10.11 -10.68
N ASN A 52 4.40 -10.88 -9.81
CA ASN A 52 5.75 -10.53 -9.39
C ASN A 52 6.72 -10.73 -10.56
N ALA A 53 7.04 -9.65 -11.29
CA ALA A 53 7.93 -9.74 -12.45
C ALA A 53 9.31 -10.30 -12.10
N MET A 54 9.73 -10.17 -10.84
CA MET A 54 11.01 -10.68 -10.34
C MET A 54 11.08 -12.22 -10.23
N ASP A 55 9.92 -12.89 -10.27
CA ASP A 55 9.78 -14.34 -10.24
C ASP A 55 9.49 -14.93 -11.64
N ALA A 56 9.55 -14.10 -12.69
CA ALA A 56 9.29 -14.52 -14.06
C ALA A 56 10.30 -15.61 -14.52
N PRO A 57 9.86 -16.69 -15.20
CA PRO A 57 10.73 -17.78 -15.65
C PRO A 57 11.91 -17.32 -16.52
N GLN A 58 11.72 -16.24 -17.28
CA GLN A 58 12.77 -15.65 -18.13
C GLN A 58 13.98 -15.13 -17.34
N LEU A 59 13.83 -14.94 -16.02
CA LEU A 59 14.87 -14.44 -15.12
C LEU A 59 15.59 -15.55 -14.35
N GLU A 60 15.33 -16.82 -14.65
CA GLU A 60 15.96 -17.95 -13.95
C GLU A 60 17.48 -17.87 -13.96
N HIS A 61 18.07 -17.41 -15.06
CA HIS A 61 19.53 -17.26 -15.23
C HIS A 61 20.02 -15.81 -15.10
N ALA A 62 19.18 -14.89 -14.61
CA ALA A 62 19.59 -13.51 -14.41
C ALA A 62 20.51 -13.38 -13.19
N ASP A 63 21.50 -12.49 -13.26
CA ASP A 63 22.32 -12.12 -12.11
C ASP A 63 21.43 -11.50 -11.02
N ARG A 64 21.57 -12.00 -9.78
CA ARG A 64 20.82 -11.50 -8.62
C ARG A 64 21.78 -10.83 -7.64
N LEU A 65 21.51 -9.56 -7.35
CA LEU A 65 22.29 -8.74 -6.43
C LEU A 65 21.41 -8.30 -5.26
N TRP A 66 21.98 -8.35 -4.05
CA TRP A 66 21.26 -8.06 -2.82
C TRP A 66 21.75 -6.77 -2.17
N LEU A 67 20.87 -5.78 -2.13
CA LEU A 67 21.11 -4.51 -1.45
C LEU A 67 20.54 -4.59 -0.04
N THR A 68 21.32 -5.15 0.89
CA THR A 68 20.87 -5.36 2.28
C THR A 68 21.09 -4.17 3.20
N ASN A 69 21.77 -3.11 2.76
CA ASN A 69 21.97 -1.91 3.57
C ASN A 69 20.87 -0.87 3.32
N SER A 70 20.09 -0.54 4.34
CA SER A 70 19.09 0.53 4.30
C SER A 70 19.65 1.81 4.92
N PHE A 71 19.62 2.91 4.17
CA PHE A 71 20.01 4.23 4.69
C PHE A 71 18.84 5.03 5.27
N ARG A 72 17.61 4.47 5.21
CA ARG A 72 16.38 5.14 5.65
C ARG A 72 16.19 5.07 7.17
N PHE A 73 16.65 3.99 7.79
CA PHE A 73 16.44 3.70 9.20
C PHE A 73 17.69 3.06 9.83
N GLY A 74 17.72 3.07 11.16
CA GLY A 74 18.81 2.55 11.97
C GLY A 74 18.62 1.08 12.37
N PRO A 75 19.49 0.59 13.27
CA PRO A 75 19.49 -0.82 13.65
C PRO A 75 18.21 -1.32 14.33
N GLU A 76 17.49 -0.48 15.08
CA GLU A 76 16.34 -0.92 15.86
C GLU A 76 15.15 -1.26 14.96
N VAL A 77 14.86 -0.42 13.96
CA VAL A 77 13.83 -0.74 12.96
C VAL A 77 14.25 -1.93 12.10
N ALA A 78 15.54 -2.04 11.74
CA ALA A 78 16.06 -3.18 10.99
C ALA A 78 15.85 -4.51 11.75
N ASN A 79 16.05 -4.51 13.07
CA ASN A 79 15.85 -5.69 13.91
C ASN A 79 14.40 -6.17 13.88
N VAL A 80 13.43 -5.26 13.96
CA VAL A 80 12.00 -5.60 13.89
C VAL A 80 11.64 -6.11 12.49
N ALA A 81 12.08 -5.39 11.44
CA ALA A 81 11.83 -5.79 10.06
C ALA A 81 12.37 -7.20 9.78
N ASN A 82 13.61 -7.51 10.19
CA ASN A 82 14.21 -8.84 10.00
C ASN A 82 13.45 -9.95 10.73
N ARG A 83 12.88 -9.68 11.91
CA ARG A 83 12.05 -10.68 12.62
C ARG A 83 10.77 -10.99 11.83
N LEU A 84 10.11 -9.96 11.29
CA LEU A 84 8.93 -10.14 10.44
C LEU A 84 9.26 -10.85 9.13
N LEU A 85 10.38 -10.49 8.50
CA LEU A 85 10.84 -11.11 7.25
C LEU A 85 11.25 -12.57 7.45
N ALA A 86 11.84 -12.92 8.60
CA ALA A 86 12.16 -14.30 8.94
C ALA A 86 10.91 -15.20 9.01
N LEU A 87 9.76 -14.66 9.44
CA LEU A 87 8.49 -15.39 9.40
C LEU A 87 8.02 -15.69 7.98
N LYS A 88 8.46 -14.89 7.00
CA LYS A 88 8.24 -15.14 5.56
C LYS A 88 9.34 -16.01 4.91
N GLY A 89 10.28 -16.53 5.70
CA GLY A 89 11.37 -17.38 5.21
C GLY A 89 12.53 -16.62 4.54
N GLU A 90 12.61 -15.30 4.69
CA GLU A 90 13.75 -14.53 4.16
C GLU A 90 15.03 -14.84 4.95
N THR A 91 16.13 -15.02 4.23
CA THR A 91 17.46 -15.35 4.76
C THR A 91 18.43 -14.17 4.68
N HIS A 92 18.20 -13.23 3.74
CA HIS A 92 18.97 -12.01 3.57
C HIS A 92 18.48 -10.95 4.55
N LYS A 93 19.27 -10.70 5.58
CA LYS A 93 18.95 -9.70 6.60
C LYS A 93 19.25 -8.29 6.10
N VAL A 94 18.33 -7.37 6.35
CA VAL A 94 18.53 -5.94 6.13
C VAL A 94 19.32 -5.34 7.31
N THR A 95 20.30 -4.49 7.02
CA THR A 95 21.08 -3.74 7.98
C THR A 95 20.69 -2.27 7.94
N GLY A 96 20.30 -1.70 9.08
CA GLY A 96 20.06 -0.27 9.22
C GLY A 96 21.38 0.51 9.28
N LYS A 97 21.61 1.35 8.28
CA LYS A 97 22.74 2.27 8.14
C LYS A 97 22.30 3.74 8.18
N GLY A 98 21.02 4.00 8.42
CA GLY A 98 20.47 5.33 8.64
C GLY A 98 20.77 5.89 10.03
N PRO A 99 20.14 7.02 10.39
CA PRO A 99 20.27 7.63 11.71
C PRO A 99 19.86 6.69 12.85
N GLN A 100 20.31 6.98 14.07
CA GLN A 100 19.85 6.26 15.26
C GLN A 100 18.34 6.34 15.39
N ASP A 101 17.72 5.18 15.56
CA ASP A 101 16.28 5.01 15.66
C ASP A 101 15.91 4.22 16.92
N ARG A 102 14.61 4.19 17.22
CA ARG A 102 14.05 3.48 18.36
C ARG A 102 12.69 2.93 17.99
N VAL A 103 12.41 1.71 18.44
CA VAL A 103 11.07 1.12 18.40
C VAL A 103 10.49 1.19 19.81
N VAL A 104 9.29 1.76 19.91
CA VAL A 104 8.61 2.01 21.19
C VAL A 104 7.12 1.73 21.04
N ASP A 105 6.48 1.27 22.12
CA ASP A 105 5.03 1.03 22.13
C ASP A 105 4.21 2.33 22.14
N MET A 106 4.78 3.40 22.71
CA MET A 106 4.17 4.73 22.72
C MET A 106 5.18 5.80 22.35
N LEU A 107 4.79 6.67 21.40
CA LEU A 107 5.62 7.79 20.98
C LEU A 107 5.76 8.83 22.11
N PRO A 108 6.98 9.35 22.36
CA PRO A 108 7.19 10.44 23.30
C PRO A 108 6.35 11.67 22.95
N ARG A 109 5.90 12.41 23.98
CA ARG A 109 5.17 13.68 23.77
C ARG A 109 5.99 14.70 22.98
N THR A 110 7.31 14.64 23.08
CA THR A 110 8.29 15.50 22.39
C THR A 110 8.50 15.15 20.91
N CYS A 111 7.92 14.06 20.41
CA CYS A 111 8.01 13.72 18.98
C CYS A 111 7.23 14.76 18.17
N GLY A 112 7.94 15.49 17.30
CA GLY A 112 7.41 16.56 16.46
C GLY A 112 6.47 16.03 15.38
N HIS A 113 6.96 15.91 14.15
CA HIS A 113 6.18 15.41 13.02
C HIS A 113 5.93 13.90 13.14
N ARG A 114 4.69 13.47 12.85
CA ARG A 114 4.26 12.08 12.95
C ARG A 114 3.49 11.71 11.69
N ALA A 115 3.78 10.56 11.13
CA ALA A 115 2.93 9.88 10.17
C ALA A 115 2.22 8.74 10.89
N VAL A 116 0.90 8.64 10.74
CA VAL A 116 0.11 7.54 11.28
C VAL A 116 -0.40 6.72 10.12
N LEU A 117 -0.20 5.41 10.17
CA LEU A 117 -0.64 4.46 9.16
C LEU A 117 -1.77 3.63 9.74
N HIS A 118 -2.83 3.46 8.96
CA HIS A 118 -3.94 2.56 9.27
C HIS A 118 -4.11 1.53 8.15
N ARG A 119 -4.70 0.39 8.50
CA ARG A 119 -5.02 -0.67 7.53
C ARG A 119 -6.16 -0.28 6.59
N THR A 120 -7.10 0.53 7.08
CA THR A 120 -8.34 0.93 6.39
C THR A 120 -8.46 2.46 6.34
N VAL A 121 -9.23 2.97 5.39
CA VAL A 121 -9.54 4.40 5.28
C VAL A 121 -10.28 4.92 6.52
N CYS A 122 -11.23 4.13 7.04
CA CYS A 122 -11.97 4.46 8.27
C CYS A 122 -11.04 4.72 9.47
N GLY A 123 -9.97 3.92 9.61
CA GLY A 123 -8.96 4.13 10.66
C GLY A 123 -8.22 5.47 10.52
N VAL A 124 -7.86 5.85 9.28
CA VAL A 124 -7.23 7.16 8.99
C VAL A 124 -8.17 8.29 9.40
N ILE A 125 -9.44 8.22 8.98
CA ILE A 125 -10.44 9.25 9.26
C ILE A 125 -10.71 9.37 10.76
N SER A 126 -10.88 8.25 11.46
CA SER A 126 -11.10 8.22 12.91
C SER A 126 -9.96 8.91 13.68
N THR A 127 -8.71 8.59 13.34
CA THR A 127 -7.54 9.23 13.96
C THR A 127 -7.45 10.71 13.61
N ALA A 128 -7.72 11.08 12.36
CA ALA A 128 -7.74 12.46 11.91
C ALA A 128 -8.78 13.29 12.67
N LEU A 129 -10.00 12.78 12.85
CA LEU A 129 -11.06 13.41 13.63
C LEU A 129 -10.65 13.60 15.09
N ASN A 130 -10.14 12.55 15.73
CA ASN A 130 -9.65 12.62 17.12
C ASN A 130 -8.56 13.68 17.30
N TYR A 131 -7.62 13.79 16.37
CA TYR A 131 -6.59 14.83 16.41
C TYR A 131 -7.12 16.22 16.09
N SER A 132 -8.06 16.34 15.16
CA SER A 132 -8.70 17.63 14.85
C SER A 132 -9.52 18.15 16.04
N LEU A 133 -10.29 17.28 16.71
CA LEU A 133 -11.03 17.61 17.94
C LEU A 133 -10.11 18.02 19.08
N ALA A 134 -8.91 17.43 19.16
CA ALA A 134 -7.87 17.82 20.10
C ALA A 134 -7.08 19.08 19.67
N GLY A 135 -7.52 19.80 18.63
CA GLY A 135 -6.91 21.05 18.16
C GLY A 135 -5.58 20.88 17.41
N LYS A 136 -5.23 19.66 16.98
CA LYS A 136 -4.01 19.40 16.20
C LYS A 136 -4.26 19.63 14.71
N LYS A 137 -3.21 20.08 14.00
CA LYS A 137 -3.22 20.16 12.54
C LYS A 137 -2.98 18.77 11.94
N VAL A 138 -3.87 18.36 11.04
CA VAL A 138 -3.78 17.09 10.32
C VAL A 138 -3.46 17.37 8.85
N TYR A 139 -2.53 16.62 8.28
CA TYR A 139 -2.20 16.66 6.86
C TYR A 139 -2.58 15.32 6.21
N TRP A 140 -3.31 15.39 5.10
CA TRP A 140 -3.80 14.23 4.36
C TRP A 140 -2.89 13.96 3.15
N VAL A 141 -2.34 12.75 3.08
CA VAL A 141 -1.51 12.35 1.94
C VAL A 141 -2.42 12.13 0.73
N GLY A 142 -2.23 12.92 -0.33
CA GLY A 142 -3.07 12.85 -1.53
C GLY A 142 -4.37 13.66 -1.45
N GLY A 143 -4.51 14.55 -0.46
CA GLY A 143 -5.71 15.37 -0.30
C GLY A 143 -6.86 14.62 0.39
N MET A 144 -7.84 15.37 0.90
CA MET A 144 -8.99 14.76 1.59
C MET A 144 -9.94 14.07 0.60
N GLU A 145 -9.96 14.52 -0.66
CA GLU A 145 -10.81 13.97 -1.71
C GLU A 145 -10.50 12.49 -1.99
N SER A 146 -9.25 12.07 -1.81
CA SER A 146 -8.79 10.69 -2.02
C SER A 146 -9.36 9.68 -1.02
N TYR A 147 -9.93 10.14 0.09
CA TYR A 147 -10.43 9.29 1.18
C TYR A 147 -11.95 9.11 1.17
N ARG A 148 -12.64 9.62 0.12
CA ARG A 148 -14.08 9.40 -0.13
C ARG A 148 -14.99 9.62 1.09
N VAL A 149 -14.71 10.65 1.87
CA VAL A 149 -15.45 10.98 3.11
C VAL A 149 -16.96 11.15 2.85
N GLU A 150 -17.32 11.66 1.66
CA GLU A 150 -18.71 11.77 1.20
C GLU A 150 -19.45 10.42 1.22
N GLU A 151 -18.82 9.34 0.73
CA GLU A 151 -19.44 8.00 0.69
C GLU A 151 -19.74 7.48 2.10
N LEU A 152 -18.90 7.83 3.09
CA LEU A 152 -19.12 7.47 4.49
C LEU A 152 -20.26 8.28 5.13
N LEU A 153 -20.41 9.55 4.75
CA LEU A 153 -21.55 10.37 5.20
C LEU A 153 -22.86 9.85 4.62
N ASP A 154 -22.87 9.46 3.35
CA ASP A 154 -24.03 8.84 2.71
C ASP A 154 -24.39 7.50 3.37
N LEU A 155 -23.39 6.68 3.70
CA LEU A 155 -23.59 5.44 4.44
C LEU A 155 -24.16 5.69 5.85
N TYR A 156 -23.68 6.74 6.53
CA TYR A 156 -24.24 7.16 7.82
C TYR A 156 -25.71 7.55 7.68
N TRP A 157 -26.08 8.37 6.69
CA TRP A 157 -27.47 8.75 6.46
C TRP A 157 -28.36 7.55 6.13
N LEU A 158 -27.87 6.60 5.34
CA LEU A 158 -28.55 5.33 5.10
C LEU A 158 -28.76 4.54 6.39
N SER A 159 -27.76 4.50 7.29
CA SER A 159 -27.84 3.78 8.58
C SER A 159 -28.85 4.35 9.57
N VAL A 160 -29.19 5.63 9.46
CA VAL A 160 -30.19 6.30 10.31
C VAL A 160 -31.54 6.48 9.61
N ASP A 161 -31.74 5.81 8.47
CA ASP A 161 -32.97 5.85 7.65
C ASP A 161 -33.36 7.27 7.21
N LEU A 162 -32.36 8.08 6.82
CA LEU A 162 -32.54 9.44 6.28
C LEU A 162 -31.87 9.59 4.90
N PRO A 163 -32.25 8.77 3.89
CA PRO A 163 -31.60 8.76 2.59
C PRO A 163 -31.73 10.08 1.81
N GLU A 164 -32.71 10.93 2.15
CA GLU A 164 -32.87 12.25 1.54
C GLU A 164 -31.74 13.24 1.84
N ARG A 165 -30.89 12.93 2.83
CA ARG A 165 -29.71 13.73 3.18
C ARG A 165 -28.43 13.28 2.47
N MET A 166 -28.50 12.18 1.72
CA MET A 166 -27.36 11.66 0.97
C MET A 166 -27.07 12.57 -0.23
N GLU A 167 -25.78 12.74 -0.54
CA GLU A 167 -25.34 13.47 -1.74
C GLU A 167 -25.40 12.58 -2.99
N LYS A 168 -25.13 11.27 -2.85
CA LYS A 168 -25.15 10.31 -3.95
C LYS A 168 -26.15 9.18 -3.66
N ASN A 169 -26.91 8.79 -4.70
CA ASN A 169 -27.89 7.70 -4.62
C ASN A 169 -27.29 6.31 -4.91
N THR A 170 -25.97 6.15 -4.95
CA THR A 170 -25.33 4.87 -5.30
C THR A 170 -25.65 3.79 -4.28
N LEU A 171 -25.59 4.10 -2.98
CA LEU A 171 -25.88 3.11 -1.94
C LEU A 171 -27.34 2.63 -1.96
N THR A 172 -28.30 3.51 -2.29
CA THR A 172 -29.72 3.13 -2.40
C THR A 172 -30.07 2.42 -3.72
N GLN A 173 -29.17 2.45 -4.71
CA GLN A 173 -29.26 1.64 -5.92
C GLN A 173 -28.72 0.23 -5.70
N ASP A 174 -27.64 0.12 -4.93
CA ASP A 174 -26.94 -1.15 -4.69
C ASP A 174 -27.54 -1.95 -3.52
N TYR A 175 -28.15 -1.27 -2.55
CA TYR A 175 -28.71 -1.86 -1.33
C TYR A 175 -30.10 -1.30 -1.02
N ARG A 176 -31.02 -2.15 -0.58
CA ARG A 176 -32.37 -1.79 -0.16
C ARG A 176 -32.36 -0.98 1.11
N ASP A 177 -31.54 -1.36 2.08
CA ASP A 177 -31.44 -0.76 3.40
C ASP A 177 -30.06 -1.01 4.01
N TYR A 178 -29.78 -0.36 5.14
CA TYR A 178 -28.50 -0.54 5.84
C TYR A 178 -28.28 -1.97 6.33
N ALA A 179 -29.34 -2.73 6.63
CA ALA A 179 -29.20 -4.11 7.10
C ALA A 179 -28.70 -5.03 5.97
N GLU A 180 -29.19 -4.84 4.74
CA GLU A 180 -28.67 -5.53 3.56
C GLU A 180 -27.21 -5.15 3.28
N TYR A 181 -26.86 -3.87 3.39
CA TYR A 181 -25.46 -3.43 3.29
C TYR A 181 -24.56 -4.17 4.30
N CYS A 182 -24.96 -4.25 5.57
CA CYS A 182 -24.22 -4.97 6.61
C CYS A 182 -24.09 -6.46 6.30
N GLN A 183 -25.17 -7.11 5.82
CA GLN A 183 -25.14 -8.50 5.43
C GLN A 183 -24.12 -8.75 4.31
N VAL A 184 -24.13 -7.92 3.27
CA VAL A 184 -23.17 -8.01 2.17
C VAL A 184 -21.74 -7.75 2.65
N ALA A 185 -21.52 -6.78 3.55
CA ALA A 185 -20.20 -6.52 4.15
C ALA A 185 -19.67 -7.72 4.96
N GLU A 186 -20.56 -8.43 5.65
CA GLU A 186 -20.22 -9.66 6.37
C GLU A 186 -19.88 -10.82 5.43
N GLU A 187 -20.70 -11.04 4.40
CA GLU A 187 -20.54 -12.11 3.41
C GLU A 187 -19.29 -11.92 2.53
N THR A 188 -19.01 -10.70 2.11
CA THR A 188 -17.83 -10.37 1.27
C THR A 188 -16.53 -10.33 2.06
N GLY A 189 -16.61 -10.05 3.36
CA GLY A 189 -15.44 -9.87 4.21
C GLY A 189 -14.59 -8.65 3.84
N ASP A 190 -15.12 -7.71 3.07
CA ASP A 190 -14.40 -6.51 2.64
C ASP A 190 -14.08 -5.61 3.85
N PRO A 191 -12.79 -5.38 4.18
CA PRO A 191 -12.40 -4.53 5.30
C PRO A 191 -12.69 -3.04 5.09
N GLU A 192 -12.97 -2.57 3.86
CA GLU A 192 -13.40 -1.19 3.62
C GLU A 192 -14.91 -1.00 3.84
N MET A 193 -15.70 -2.08 3.83
CA MET A 193 -17.14 -2.03 4.14
C MET A 193 -17.44 -2.11 5.65
N LYS A 194 -16.42 -2.34 6.49
CA LYS A 194 -16.52 -2.58 7.93
C LYS A 194 -15.98 -1.44 8.80
#